data_AF-A0A3P7J7G5-F1
#
_entry.id   AF-A0A3P7J7G5-F1
#
_cell.length_a   1.000
_cell.length_b   1.000
_cell.length_c   1.000
_cell.angle_alpha   90.00
_cell.angle_beta   90.00
_cell.angle_gamma   90.00
#
_symmetry.space_group_name_H-M   'P 1'
#
loop_
_entity.id
_entity.type
_entity.pdbx_description
1 polymer ?
#
loop_
_entity_poly.entity_id
_entity_poly.type
_entity_poly.pdbx_seq_one_letter_code
_entity_poly.pdbx_strand_id
1 'polypeptide(L)'
;MFSISKEHELRREATCVDIGKPIRQGVYSVVLQECDDKNPVEFEHEQNGPIRHKERGLCLDVEDIPSGGDVLLARCEPGKASQQWSFDKYFQL
;
A
#
# COMPACT_ATOMS: atom_id res chain seq x y z
N MET A 1 -5.75 9.27 9.13
CA MET A 1 -5.03 9.80 7.96
C MET A 1 -3.84 8.89 7.70
N PHE A 2 -3.51 8.61 6.44
CA PHE A 2 -2.36 7.78 6.07
C PHE A 2 -1.17 8.63 5.60
N SER A 3 0.04 8.11 5.76
CA SER A 3 1.29 8.73 5.30
C SER A 3 2.35 7.67 5.02
N ILE A 4 3.32 7.96 4.16
CA ILE A 4 4.57 7.20 4.07
C ILE A 4 5.55 7.74 5.13
N SER A 5 6.08 6.88 6.00
CA SER A 5 7.06 7.24 7.04
C SER A 5 8.46 7.46 6.45
N LYS A 6 9.44 7.87 7.28
CA LYS A 6 10.84 8.00 6.84
C LYS A 6 11.48 6.64 6.56
N GLU A 7 10.96 5.62 7.23
CA GLU A 7 11.30 4.21 7.09
C GLU A 7 10.55 3.56 5.92
N HIS A 8 9.85 4.36 5.11
CA HIS A 8 9.06 3.94 3.95
C HIS A 8 7.85 3.07 4.29
N GLU A 9 7.32 3.14 5.50
CA GLU A 9 6.12 2.38 5.87
C GLU A 9 4.85 3.16 5.49
N LEU A 10 3.85 2.47 4.94
CA LEU A 10 2.51 3.04 4.78
C LEU A 10 1.78 2.98 6.13
N ARG A 11 1.70 4.12 6.81
CA ARG A 11 1.35 4.21 8.23
C ARG A 11 0.06 5.00 8.47
N ARG A 12 -0.68 4.62 9.50
CA ARG A 12 -1.80 5.34 10.11
C ARG A 12 -1.61 5.35 11.62
N GLU A 13 -1.23 6.51 12.17
CA GLU A 13 -0.99 6.68 13.62
C GLU A 13 0.03 5.68 14.18
N ALA A 14 -0.39 4.66 14.94
CA ALA A 14 0.46 3.63 15.52
C ALA A 14 0.48 2.32 14.70
N THR A 15 -0.29 2.23 13.62
CA THR A 15 -0.37 1.04 12.79
C THR A 15 0.23 1.23 11.41
N CYS A 16 0.80 0.16 10.88
CA CYS A 16 1.40 0.09 9.56
C CYS A 16 0.66 -0.93 8.71
N VAL A 17 0.60 -0.66 7.41
CA VAL A 17 0.03 -1.53 6.40
C VAL A 17 1.00 -2.70 6.17
N ASP A 18 0.45 -3.91 6.15
CA ASP A 18 1.19 -5.11 5.77
C ASP A 18 0.33 -6.01 4.86
N ILE A 19 0.98 -7.01 4.28
CA ILE A 19 0.38 -8.07 3.49
C ILE A 19 -0.33 -9.05 4.43
N GLY A 20 -1.63 -9.21 4.20
CA GLY A 20 -2.43 -10.22 4.87
C GLY A 20 -2.47 -11.54 4.12
N LYS A 21 -3.66 -12.15 4.13
CA LYS A 21 -3.89 -13.50 3.63
C LYS A 21 -3.93 -13.50 2.10
N PRO A 22 -3.45 -14.56 1.43
CA PRO A 22 -3.74 -14.74 0.01
C PRO A 22 -5.25 -14.91 -0.19
N ILE A 23 -5.83 -14.10 -1.08
CA ILE A 23 -7.24 -14.20 -1.48
C ILE A 23 -7.37 -15.08 -2.72
N ARG A 24 -6.46 -14.89 -3.67
CA ARG A 24 -6.29 -15.70 -4.88
C ARG A 24 -4.85 -15.58 -5.36
N GLN A 25 -4.48 -16.32 -6.41
CA GLN A 25 -3.10 -16.32 -6.91
C GLN A 25 -2.62 -14.91 -7.26
N GLY A 26 -1.58 -14.44 -6.57
CA GLY A 26 -0.99 -13.11 -6.78
C GLY A 26 -1.80 -11.95 -6.21
N VAL A 27 -2.86 -12.21 -5.44
CA VAL A 27 -3.69 -11.18 -4.80
C VAL A 27 -3.81 -11.46 -3.31
N TYR A 28 -3.51 -10.46 -2.50
CA TYR A 28 -3.46 -10.54 -1.05
C TYR A 28 -4.34 -9.47 -0.42
N SER A 29 -4.92 -9.77 0.74
CA SER A 29 -5.59 -8.76 1.55
C SER A 29 -4.57 -7.78 2.11
N VAL A 30 -4.99 -6.56 2.41
CA VAL A 30 -4.20 -5.60 3.21
C VAL A 30 -4.65 -5.69 4.66
N VAL A 31 -3.71 -5.58 5.60
CA VAL A 31 -4.02 -5.50 7.04
C VAL A 31 -3.35 -4.28 7.67
N LEU A 32 -3.93 -3.80 8.77
CA LEU A 32 -3.29 -2.84 9.66
C LEU A 32 -2.85 -3.58 10.92
N GLN A 33 -1.57 -3.47 11.24
CA GLN A 33 -0.99 -4.04 12.45
C GLN A 33 -0.08 -3.02 13.13
N GLU A 34 0.36 -3.29 14.35
CA GLU A 34 1.36 -2.44 15.01
C GLU A 34 2.64 -2.38 14.16
N CYS A 35 3.23 -1.19 14.05
CA CYS A 35 4.48 -1.02 13.30
C CYS A 35 5.63 -1.75 14.01
N ASP A 36 6.48 -2.44 13.23
CA ASP A 36 7.69 -3.10 13.74
C ASP A 36 8.91 -2.23 13.41
N ASP A 37 9.38 -1.46 14.40
CA ASP A 37 10.54 -0.57 14.27
C ASP A 37 11.85 -1.33 13.92
N LYS A 38 11.90 -2.66 14.08
CA LYS A 38 13.08 -3.48 13.75
C LYS A 38 13.03 -4.04 12.33
N ASN A 39 11.83 -4.32 11.82
CA ASN A 39 11.61 -4.90 10.50
C ASN A 39 10.47 -4.16 9.79
N PRO A 40 10.70 -2.90 9.36
CA PRO A 40 9.67 -2.09 8.74
C PRO A 40 9.23 -2.71 7.41
N VAL A 41 7.92 -2.68 7.16
CA VAL A 41 7.34 -3.10 5.88
C VAL A 41 7.39 -1.91 4.92
N GLU A 42 8.32 -1.98 3.97
CA GLU A 42 8.60 -0.87 3.06
C GLU A 42 7.64 -0.81 1.86
N PHE A 43 7.18 0.39 1.56
CA PHE A 43 6.39 0.77 0.40
C PHE A 43 7.07 1.90 -0.37
N GLU A 44 7.06 1.78 -1.69
CA GLU A 44 7.53 2.79 -2.62
C GLU A 44 6.34 3.50 -3.25
N HIS A 45 6.44 4.82 -3.41
CA HIS A 45 5.41 5.59 -4.07
C HIS A 45 6.02 6.74 -4.88
N GLU A 46 5.70 6.80 -6.16
CA GLU A 46 5.94 7.96 -7.01
C GLU A 46 4.67 8.81 -7.06
N GLN A 47 4.79 10.14 -7.11
CA GLN A 47 3.62 11.04 -7.12
C GLN A 47 2.65 10.70 -8.27
N ASN A 48 1.36 10.54 -7.94
CA ASN A 48 0.31 10.06 -8.86
C ASN A 48 0.56 8.66 -9.45
N GLY A 49 1.52 7.94 -8.88
CA GLY A 49 1.92 6.59 -9.23
C GLY A 49 1.31 5.54 -8.30
N PRO A 50 1.71 4.27 -8.45
CA PRO A 50 1.32 3.23 -7.52
C PRO A 50 1.97 3.38 -6.16
N ILE A 51 1.31 2.80 -5.15
CA ILE A 51 1.95 2.48 -3.88
C ILE A 51 2.31 1.00 -3.96
N ARG A 52 3.61 0.71 -4.01
CA ARG A 52 4.17 -0.61 -4.25
C ARG A 52 4.81 -1.15 -2.99
N HIS A 53 4.37 -2.31 -2.53
CA HIS A 53 5.07 -3.08 -1.51
C HIS A 53 6.42 -3.56 -2.06
N LYS A 54 7.52 -3.12 -1.44
CA LYS A 54 8.87 -3.21 -1.99
C LYS A 54 9.36 -4.65 -2.16
N GLU A 55 9.26 -5.46 -1.11
CA GLU A 55 9.80 -6.84 -1.09
C GLU A 55 9.05 -7.77 -2.06
N ARG A 56 7.72 -7.71 -2.07
CA ARG A 56 6.87 -8.56 -2.94
C ARG A 56 6.65 -8.00 -4.34
N GLY A 57 6.88 -6.71 -4.57
CA GLY A 57 6.57 -6.05 -5.84
C GLY A 57 5.09 -6.01 -6.20
N LEU A 58 4.21 -5.94 -5.21
CA LEU A 58 2.75 -5.84 -5.38
C LEU A 58 2.29 -4.40 -5.18
N CYS A 59 1.23 -3.99 -5.85
CA CYS A 59 0.66 -2.64 -5.79
C CYS A 59 -0.70 -2.64 -5.08
N LEU A 60 -0.97 -1.59 -4.31
CA LEU A 60 -2.31 -1.36 -3.77
C LEU A 60 -3.30 -1.12 -4.92
N ASP A 61 -4.40 -1.86 -4.91
CA ASP A 61 -5.37 -1.92 -5.99
C ASP A 61 -6.80 -1.90 -5.43
N VAL A 62 -7.67 -1.12 -6.08
CA VAL A 62 -9.10 -1.03 -5.80
C VAL A 62 -9.97 -1.53 -6.96
N GLU A 63 -9.41 -2.28 -7.90
CA GLU A 63 -10.17 -2.88 -9.00
C GLU A 63 -11.28 -3.79 -8.49
N ASP A 64 -12.50 -3.57 -9.02
CA ASP A 64 -13.72 -4.30 -8.66
C ASP A 64 -14.09 -4.25 -7.16
N ILE A 65 -13.59 -3.25 -6.43
CA ILE A 65 -13.89 -3.08 -5.01
C ILE A 65 -15.07 -2.11 -4.86
N PRO A 66 -16.23 -2.58 -4.32
CA PRO A 66 -17.37 -1.71 -4.10
C PRO A 66 -17.06 -0.68 -3.01
N SER A 67 -17.85 0.38 -2.95
CA SER A 67 -17.73 1.36 -1.86
C SER A 67 -17.86 0.70 -0.50
N GLY A 68 -16.86 0.93 0.37
CA GLY A 68 -16.75 0.29 1.68
C GLY A 68 -16.05 -1.07 1.68
N GLY A 69 -15.61 -1.58 0.53
CA GLY A 69 -14.77 -2.77 0.44
C GLY A 69 -13.32 -2.51 0.84
N ASP A 70 -12.60 -3.60 1.08
CA ASP A 70 -11.20 -3.58 1.53
C ASP A 70 -10.24 -3.45 0.36
N VAL A 71 -9.22 -2.60 0.47
CA VAL A 71 -8.15 -2.48 -0.53
C VAL A 71 -7.30 -3.76 -0.56
N LEU A 72 -6.83 -4.14 -1.75
CA LEU A 72 -6.03 -5.35 -1.97
C LEU A 72 -4.62 -5.01 -2.46
N LEU A 73 -3.72 -5.98 -2.34
CA LEU A 73 -2.43 -5.98 -3.02
C LEU A 73 -2.48 -6.93 -4.20
N ALA A 74 -2.19 -6.43 -5.39
CA ALA A 74 -2.19 -7.20 -6.64
C ALA A 74 -0.89 -6.97 -7.42
N ARG A 75 -0.72 -7.69 -8.53
CA ARG A 75 0.40 -7.43 -9.44
C ARG A 75 0.34 -5.99 -9.96
N CYS A 76 1.47 -5.31 -9.94
CA CYS A 76 1.57 -3.97 -10.51
C CYS A 76 1.36 -3.98 -12.02
N GLU A 77 0.48 -3.09 -12.51
CA GLU A 77 0.14 -2.94 -13.92
C GLU A 77 0.39 -1.50 -14.37
N PRO A 78 1.33 -1.25 -15.31
CA PRO A 78 1.67 0.10 -15.75
C PRO A 78 0.46 0.88 -16.25
N GLY A 79 0.20 2.04 -15.65
CA GLY A 79 -0.90 2.93 -16.04
C GLY A 79 -2.30 2.48 -15.61
N LYS A 80 -2.43 1.39 -14.85
CA LYS A 80 -3.74 0.93 -14.35
C LYS A 80 -4.33 1.95 -13.37
N ALA A 81 -5.48 2.52 -13.72
CA ALA A 81 -6.10 3.61 -12.97
C ALA A 81 -6.44 3.23 -11.52
N SER A 82 -6.89 2.00 -11.27
CA SER A 82 -7.21 1.50 -9.93
C SER A 82 -6.00 1.30 -9.03
N GLN A 83 -4.79 1.40 -9.57
CA GLN A 83 -3.53 1.32 -8.84
C GLN A 83 -2.83 2.68 -8.72
N GLN A 84 -3.44 3.78 -9.16
CA GLN A 84 -2.84 5.11 -9.03
C GLN A 84 -3.33 5.80 -7.76
N TRP A 85 -2.39 6.29 -6.97
CA TRP A 85 -2.67 6.92 -5.69
C TRP A 85 -2.08 8.32 -5.64
N SER A 86 -2.72 9.19 -4.87
CA SER A 86 -2.16 10.48 -4.54
C SER A 86 -2.33 10.76 -3.05
N PHE A 87 -1.33 11.40 -2.46
CA PHE A 87 -1.45 12.00 -1.14
C PHE A 87 -1.78 13.48 -1.30
N ASP A 88 -2.67 14.00 -0.45
CA ASP A 88 -3.00 15.44 -0.45
C ASP A 88 -1.78 16.33 -0.22
N LYS A 89 -0.77 15.80 0.48
CA LYS A 89 0.50 16.48 0.76
C LYS A 89 1.66 15.53 0.55
N TYR A 90 2.56 15.94 -0.34
CA TYR A 90 3.88 15.34 -0.50
C TYR A 90 4.88 16.21 0.26
N PHE A 91 5.50 15.66 1.30
CA PHE A 91 6.58 16.35 1.99
C PHE A 91 7.86 16.15 1.18
N GLN A 92 8.41 17.23 0.64
CA GLN A 92 9.77 17.22 0.11
C GLN A 92 10.72 17.25 1.31
N LEU A 93 11.58 16.23 1.42
CA LEU A 93 12.65 16.16 2.43
C LEU A 93 13.89 16.92 1.93
#